data_AF-A0A938IAL1-F1
#
_entry.id   AF-A0A938IAL1-F1
#
_cell.length_a   1.000
_cell.length_b   1.000
_cell.length_c   1.000
_cell.angle_alpha   90.00
_cell.angle_beta   90.00
_cell.angle_gamma   90.00
#
_symmetry.space_group_name_H-M   'P 1'
#
loop_
_entity.id
_entity.type
_entity.pdbx_description
1 polymer ?
#
loop_
_entity_poly.entity_id
_entity_poly.type
_entity_poly.pdbx_seq_one_letter_code
_entity_poly.pdbx_strand_id
1 'polypeptide(L)' 'MMHPTSAGFPSLRLRRLRCNPRLRDLVRETELNPRDFILPLFVRHGQNQRIPINS' A
#
# COMPACT_ATOMS: atom_id res chain seq x y z
N MET A 1 -2.08 36.73 -6.92
CA MET A 1 -3.49 36.26 -6.87
C MET A 1 -3.49 34.77 -7.17
N MET A 2 -3.85 33.93 -6.19
CA MET A 2 -4.08 32.50 -6.40
C MET A 2 -5.48 32.37 -7.02
N HIS A 3 -5.56 31.93 -8.28
CA HIS A 3 -6.86 31.56 -8.84
C HIS A 3 -7.25 30.23 -8.20
N PRO A 4 -8.35 30.15 -7.43
CA PRO A 4 -8.90 28.84 -7.11
C PRO A 4 -9.33 28.25 -8.47
N THR A 5 -8.63 27.23 -8.94
CA THR A 5 -9.14 26.36 -10.01
C THR A 5 -10.30 25.57 -9.40
N SER A 6 -11.42 26.26 -9.20
CA SER A 6 -12.68 25.66 -8.79
C SER A 6 -13.25 24.94 -10.01
N ALA A 7 -12.58 23.88 -10.44
CA ALA A 7 -13.24 22.86 -11.23
C ALA A 7 -14.15 22.12 -10.25
N GLY A 8 -15.36 22.65 -10.05
CA GLY A 8 -16.39 21.99 -9.27
C GLY A 8 -16.98 20.80 -10.03
N PHE A 9 -17.79 20.00 -9.35
CA PHE A 9 -18.66 19.06 -10.06
C PHE A 9 -19.59 19.85 -11.01
N PRO A 10 -19.82 19.41 -12.26
CA PRO A 10 -19.51 18.12 -12.85
C PRO A 10 -18.19 18.05 -13.63
N SER A 11 -17.43 19.16 -13.70
CA SER A 11 -16.19 19.24 -14.47
C SER A 11 -15.08 18.37 -13.87
N LEU A 12 -14.86 18.47 -12.55
CA LEU A 12 -13.97 17.59 -11.78
C LEU A 12 -14.76 16.41 -11.20
N ARG A 13 -14.49 15.21 -11.72
CA ARG A 13 -15.10 13.96 -11.23
C ARG A 13 -13.99 13.00 -10.84
N LEU A 14 -13.60 13.02 -9.57
CA LEU A 14 -12.55 12.14 -9.03
C LEU A 14 -12.85 10.65 -9.21
N ARG A 15 -14.12 10.29 -9.38
CA ARG A 15 -14.55 8.91 -9.68
C ARG A 15 -14.11 8.42 -11.06
N ARG A 16 -13.79 9.29 -12.03
CA ARG A 16 -13.37 8.90 -13.39
C ARG A 16 -12.14 7.99 -13.39
N LEU A 17 -11.15 8.32 -12.55
CA LEU A 17 -9.93 7.50 -12.40
C LEU A 17 -10.18 6.22 -11.59
N ARG A 18 -11.34 6.09 -10.94
CA ARG A 18 -11.73 4.93 -10.13
C ARG A 18 -12.72 3.99 -10.83
N CYS A 19 -13.07 4.27 -12.09
CA CYS A 19 -14.11 3.57 -12.83
C CYS A 19 -13.77 2.11 -13.16
N ASN A 20 -12.50 1.75 -13.31
CA ASN A 20 -12.08 0.37 -13.53
C ASN A 20 -10.72 0.07 -12.87
N PRO A 21 -10.39 -1.23 -12.67
CA PRO A 21 -9.14 -1.61 -12.02
C PRO A 21 -7.88 -1.07 -12.71
N ARG A 22 -7.79 -1.15 -14.04
CA ARG A 22 -6.60 -0.72 -14.80
C ARG A 22 -6.30 0.77 -14.64
N LEU A 23 -7.33 1.61 -14.62
CA LEU A 23 -7.18 3.05 -14.37
C LEU A 23 -6.73 3.33 -12.93
N ARG A 24 -7.22 2.56 -11.95
CA ARG A 24 -6.76 2.67 -10.56
C ARG A 24 -5.31 2.25 -10.40
N ASP A 25 -4.87 1.24 -11.14
CA ASP A 25 -3.48 0.78 -11.11
C ASP A 25 -2.52 1.85 -11.68
N LEU A 26 -2.92 2.54 -12.76
CA LEU A 26 -2.11 3.62 -13.34
C LEU A 26 -1.90 4.84 -12.42
N VAL A 27 -2.85 5.12 -11.52
CA VAL A 27 -2.80 6.30 -10.64
C VAL A 27 -2.50 5.96 -9.18
N ARG A 28 -2.11 4.71 -8.91
CA ARG A 28 -1.83 4.23 -7.55
C ARG A 28 -0.53 4.88 -7.04
N GLU A 29 -0.59 5.42 -5.82
CA GLU A 29 0.57 6.10 -5.21
C GLU A 29 1.44 5.15 -4.38
N THR A 30 0.84 4.13 -3.75
CA THR A 30 1.54 3.20 -2.86
C THR A 30 1.44 1.77 -3.38
N GLU A 31 2.59 1.11 -3.48
CA GLU A 31 2.70 -0.32 -3.79
C GLU A 31 3.48 -1.02 -2.68
N LEU A 32 3.21 -2.32 -2.54
CA LEU A 32 3.92 -3.19 -1.60
C LEU A 32 4.47 -4.38 -2.39
N ASN A 33 5.77 -4.61 -2.30
CA ASN A 33 6.49 -5.67 -2.97
C ASN A 33 7.17 -6.59 -1.94
N PRO A 34 7.40 -7.88 -2.26
CA PRO A 34 8.11 -8.78 -1.34
C PRO A 34 9.48 -8.26 -0.85
N ARG A 35 10.15 -7.42 -1.63
CA ARG A 35 11.43 -6.78 -1.26
C ARG A 35 11.30 -5.80 -0.08
N ASP A 36 10.10 -5.32 0.21
CA ASP A 36 9.82 -4.37 1.29
C ASP A 36 9.65 -5.10 2.64
N PHE A 37 9.53 -6.42 2.63
CA PHE A 37 9.35 -7.21 3.85
C PHE A 37 10.67 -7.57 4.52
N ILE A 38 10.67 -7.48 5.85
CA ILE A 38 11.71 -8.02 6.71
C ILE A 38 11.09 -9.18 7.50
N LEU A 39 11.74 -10.34 7.47
CA LEU A 39 11.35 -11.51 8.27
C LEU A 39 12.22 -11.57 9.53
N PRO A 40 11.75 -11.06 10.68
CA PRO A 40 12.46 -11.23 11.95
C PRO A 40 12.44 -12.70 12.35
N LEU A 41 13.60 -13.20 12.78
CA LEU A 41 13.78 -14.57 13.23
C LEU A 41 14.26 -14.61 14.69
N PHE A 42 13.71 -15.55 15.45
CA PHE A 42 14.15 -15.84 16.82
C PHE A 42 15.17 -16.97 16.79
N VAL A 43 16.36 -16.74 17.34
CA VAL A 43 17.48 -17.70 17.33
C VAL A 43 17.84 -18.12 18.76
N ARG A 44 18.10 -19.42 18.95
CA ARG A 44 18.56 -20.01 20.21
C ARG A 44 19.67 -21.03 19.96
N HIS A 45 20.63 -21.11 20.88
CA HIS A 45 21.65 -22.16 20.87
C HIS A 45 21.04 -23.57 21.05
N GLY A 46 21.64 -24.60 20.44
CA GLY A 46 21.21 -26.01 20.53
C GLY A 46 20.73 -26.56 19.18
N GLN A 47 20.31 -27.82 19.14
CA GLN A 47 19.91 -28.51 17.90
C GLN A 47 18.43 -28.92 17.95
N ASN A 48 17.77 -28.91 16.78
CA ASN A 48 16.37 -29.37 16.59
C ASN A 48 15.33 -28.73 17.54
N GLN A 49 15.54 -27.48 17.96
CA GLN A 49 14.58 -26.76 18.81
C GLN A 49 13.52 -26.05 17.99
N ARG A 50 12.25 -26.30 18.33
CA ARG A 50 11.08 -25.56 17.84
C ARG A 50 10.20 -25.23 19.03
N ILE A 51 10.34 -24.02 19.54
CA ILE A 51 9.69 -23.60 20.79
C ILE A 51 8.67 -22.52 20.44
N PRO A 52 7.38 -22.74 20.78
CA PRO A 52 6.35 -21.71 20.63
C PRO A 52 6.68 -20.47 21.45
N ILE A 53 6.36 -19.30 20.91
CA ILE A 53 6.41 -18.04 21.65
C ILE A 53 4.99 -17.75 22.13
N ASN A 54 4.79 -17.78 23.43
CA ASN A 54 3.55 -17.33 24.05
C ASN A 54 3.55 -15.79 24.10
N SER A 55 2.37 -15.18 23.94
CA SER A 55 2.19 -13.73 23.99
C SER A 55 2.07 -13.21 25.42
#